data_AF-A0A285NEL7-F1
#
_entry.id   AF-A0A285NEL7-F1
#
_cell.length_a   1.000
_cell.length_b   1.000
_cell.length_c   1.000
_cell.angle_alpha   90.00
_cell.angle_beta   90.00
_cell.angle_gamma   90.00
#
_symmetry.space_group_name_H-M   'P 1'
#
loop_
_entity.id
_entity.type
_entity.pdbx_description
1 polymer ?
#
loop_
_entity_poly.entity_id
_entity_poly.type
_entity_poly.pdbx_seq_one_letter_code
_entity_poly.pdbx_strand_id
1 'polypeptide(L)'
;MRSLHSKPIKRPPPFSIRFTPEERDQVEQAAGGMPLASYIKSVVLSDNAPVYRKRRKPPVVDQKLLAEILARLGGSRTASNLNQIAKHLNQGTLIVDPDLEVDLHRAIAEMAWMRASLMRALGIKL
;
A
#
# COMPACT_ATOMS: atom_id res chain seq x y z
N MET A 1 38.55 16.15 33.99
CA MET A 1 37.34 15.75 34.76
C MET A 1 36.67 14.58 34.03
N ARG A 2 36.52 13.43 34.68
CA ARG A 2 35.93 12.20 34.09
C ARG A 2 34.41 12.34 34.00
N SER A 3 33.84 12.14 32.82
CA SER A 3 32.40 12.04 32.59
C SER A 3 31.85 10.74 33.20
N LEU A 4 30.94 10.88 34.18
CA LEU A 4 30.19 9.80 34.79
C LEU A 4 29.16 9.27 33.78
N HIS A 5 29.49 8.17 33.11
CA HIS A 5 28.49 7.42 32.36
C HIS A 5 27.56 6.72 33.37
N SER A 6 26.33 7.21 33.51
CA SER A 6 25.29 6.54 34.29
C SER A 6 25.00 5.16 33.68
N LYS A 7 25.06 4.10 34.49
CA LYS A 7 24.70 2.73 34.07
C LYS A 7 23.30 2.72 33.42
N PRO A 8 23.11 2.04 32.27
CA PRO A 8 21.81 1.94 31.64
C PRO A 8 20.81 1.24 32.59
N ILE A 9 19.65 1.85 32.77
CA ILE A 9 18.55 1.29 33.58
C ILE A 9 18.15 -0.06 32.95
N LYS A 10 18.34 -1.15 33.70
CA LYS A 10 17.86 -2.47 33.28
C LYS A 10 16.34 -2.46 33.23
N ARG A 11 15.77 -2.64 32.04
CA ARG A 11 14.33 -2.81 31.88
C ARG A 11 13.91 -4.14 32.50
N PRO A 12 12.75 -4.20 33.20
CA PRO A 12 12.23 -5.47 33.66
C PRO A 12 11.98 -6.40 32.46
N PRO A 13 12.17 -7.72 32.62
CA PRO A 13 11.91 -8.68 31.55
C PRO A 13 10.43 -8.62 31.14
N PRO A 14 10.10 -8.98 29.89
CA PRO A 14 8.70 -9.06 29.44
C PRO A 14 7.87 -10.00 30.33
N PHE A 15 6.60 -9.64 30.55
CA PHE A 15 5.65 -10.50 31.23
C PHE A 15 5.13 -11.57 30.25
N SER A 16 5.41 -12.84 30.55
CA SER A 16 4.97 -13.98 29.74
C SER A 16 3.65 -14.52 30.28
N ILE A 17 2.62 -14.58 29.44
CA ILE A 17 1.31 -15.18 29.74
C ILE A 17 1.14 -16.41 28.86
N ARG A 18 0.70 -17.52 29.44
CA ARG A 18 0.27 -18.71 28.70
C ARG A 18 -1.23 -18.59 28.42
N PHE A 19 -1.62 -18.86 27.18
CA PHE A 19 -3.01 -18.95 26.76
C PHE A 19 -3.27 -20.36 26.24
N THR A 20 -4.47 -20.88 26.45
CA THR A 20 -4.97 -21.97 25.60
C THR A 20 -5.19 -21.44 24.18
N PRO A 21 -5.32 -22.31 23.16
CA PRO A 21 -5.65 -21.88 21.80
C PRO A 21 -6.93 -21.02 21.74
N GLU A 22 -7.97 -21.42 22.48
CA GLU A 22 -9.27 -20.75 22.51
C GLU A 22 -9.18 -19.36 23.15
N GLU A 23 -8.45 -19.26 24.27
CA GLU A 23 -8.18 -17.97 24.92
C GLU A 23 -7.38 -17.04 24.00
N ARG A 24 -6.39 -17.60 23.30
CA ARG A 24 -5.55 -16.82 22.38
C ARG A 24 -6.38 -16.24 21.25
N ASP A 25 -7.26 -17.04 20.66
CA ASP A 25 -8.15 -16.62 19.58
C ASP A 25 -9.12 -15.53 20.06
N GLN A 26 -9.70 -15.67 21.25
CA GLN A 26 -10.58 -14.65 21.83
C GLN A 26 -9.86 -13.31 22.01
N VAL A 27 -8.64 -13.33 22.53
CA VAL A 27 -7.85 -12.09 22.74
C VAL A 27 -7.42 -11.49 21.40
N GLU A 28 -7.06 -12.30 20.41
CA GLU A 28 -6.71 -11.81 19.06
C GLU A 28 -7.90 -11.20 18.32
N GLN A 29 -9.09 -11.81 18.43
CA GLN A 29 -10.33 -11.24 17.89
C GLN A 29 -10.68 -9.91 18.56
N ALA A 30 -10.60 -9.85 19.89
CA ALA A 30 -10.91 -8.63 20.63
C ALA A 30 -9.87 -7.50 20.37
N ALA A 31 -8.60 -7.85 20.14
CA ALA A 31 -7.57 -6.89 19.74
C ALA A 31 -7.78 -6.33 18.33
N GLY A 32 -8.36 -7.12 17.43
CA GLY A 32 -8.66 -6.75 16.05
C GLY A 32 -7.42 -6.25 15.28
N GLY A 33 -7.36 -4.94 15.05
CA GLY A 33 -6.24 -4.28 14.35
C GLY A 33 -5.07 -3.84 15.24
N MET A 34 -5.20 -3.94 16.56
CA MET A 34 -4.19 -3.50 17.53
C MET A 34 -3.17 -4.62 17.82
N PRO A 35 -1.88 -4.30 18.05
CA PRO A 35 -0.94 -5.29 18.56
C PRO A 35 -1.42 -5.90 19.88
N LEU A 36 -1.31 -7.22 20.02
CA LEU A 36 -1.88 -7.95 21.17
C LEU A 36 -1.42 -7.40 22.53
N ALA A 37 -0.12 -7.10 22.67
CA ALA A 37 0.43 -6.53 23.91
C ALA A 37 -0.12 -5.12 24.21
N SER A 38 -0.43 -4.33 23.18
CA SER A 38 -1.06 -3.02 23.33
C SER A 38 -2.51 -3.15 23.77
N TYR A 39 -3.24 -4.09 23.17
CA TYR A 39 -4.61 -4.41 23.56
C TYR A 39 -4.67 -4.89 25.02
N ILE A 40 -3.85 -5.87 25.39
CA ILE A 40 -3.76 -6.38 26.76
C ILE A 40 -3.47 -5.25 27.75
N LYS A 41 -2.51 -4.36 27.44
CA LYS A 41 -2.22 -3.20 28.30
C LYS A 41 -3.40 -2.23 28.41
N SER A 42 -4.15 -2.01 27.34
CA SER A 42 -5.33 -1.13 27.40
C SER A 42 -6.45 -1.67 28.28
N VAL A 43 -6.56 -3.01 28.38
CA VAL A 43 -7.55 -3.67 29.24
C VAL A 43 -7.06 -3.77 30.70
N VAL A 44 -5.78 -4.02 30.92
CA VAL A 44 -5.21 -4.21 32.27
C VAL A 44 -4.93 -2.88 32.97
N LEU A 45 -4.60 -1.83 32.22
CA LEU A 45 -4.17 -0.54 32.77
C LEU A 45 -5.20 0.58 32.52
N SER A 46 -6.48 0.23 32.37
CA SER A 46 -7.61 1.03 31.83
C SER A 46 -7.62 2.54 32.15
N ASP A 47 -7.19 2.97 33.34
CA ASP A 47 -7.18 4.40 33.73
C ASP A 47 -5.88 5.16 33.35
N ASN A 48 -4.80 4.45 33.03
CA ASN A 48 -3.48 5.00 32.65
C ASN A 48 -2.92 4.37 31.37
N ALA A 49 -3.78 3.76 30.55
CA ALA A 49 -3.36 3.07 29.34
C ALA A 49 -2.75 4.06 28.32
N PRO A 50 -1.51 3.85 27.85
CA PRO A 50 -0.95 4.65 26.76
C PRO A 50 -1.84 4.51 25.53
N VAL A 51 -2.22 5.63 24.89
CA VAL A 51 -3.00 5.61 23.65
C VAL A 51 -2.17 4.93 22.55
N TYR A 52 -2.44 3.64 22.31
CA TYR A 52 -1.72 2.88 21.29
C TYR A 52 -2.30 3.17 19.91
N ARG A 53 -1.47 3.70 19.00
CA ARG A 53 -1.83 3.89 17.59
C ARG A 53 -2.23 2.53 16.99
N LYS A 54 -3.49 2.40 16.56
CA LYS A 54 -3.94 1.28 15.72
C LYS A 54 -3.06 1.21 14.48
N ARG A 55 -2.58 0.01 14.14
CA ARG A 55 -1.89 -0.22 12.87
C ARG A 55 -2.93 0.00 11.77
N ARG A 56 -2.76 1.02 10.92
CA ARG A 56 -3.51 1.11 9.65
C ARG A 56 -3.09 -0.11 8.83
N LYS A 57 -3.88 -1.18 8.83
CA LYS A 57 -3.79 -2.22 7.81
C LYS A 57 -4.47 -1.63 6.56
N PRO A 58 -3.75 -1.34 5.47
CA PRO A 58 -4.42 -1.22 4.19
C PRO A 58 -5.06 -2.59 3.89
N PRO A 59 -6.26 -2.64 3.31
CA PRO A 59 -6.89 -3.90 2.93
C PRO A 59 -5.97 -4.64 1.95
N VAL A 60 -5.41 -5.77 2.41
CA VAL A 60 -4.42 -6.57 1.67
C VAL A 60 -5.00 -7.12 0.36
N VAL A 61 -6.33 -7.28 0.31
CA VAL A 61 -7.08 -7.71 -0.88
C VAL A 61 -7.03 -6.64 -1.98
N ASP A 62 -7.20 -5.36 -1.63
CA ASP A 62 -7.16 -4.27 -2.61
C ASP A 62 -5.77 -4.13 -3.23
N GLN A 63 -4.70 -4.30 -2.45
CA GLN A 63 -3.33 -4.19 -2.98
C GLN A 63 -2.98 -5.27 -4.01
N LYS A 64 -3.44 -6.51 -3.81
CA LYS A 64 -3.23 -7.58 -4.79
C LYS A 64 -4.00 -7.34 -6.09
N LEU A 65 -5.27 -6.95 -5.99
CA LEU A 65 -6.09 -6.66 -7.17
C LEU A 65 -5.52 -5.47 -7.95
N LEU A 66 -5.12 -4.39 -7.26
CA LEU A 66 -4.45 -3.24 -7.88
C LEU A 66 -3.11 -3.60 -8.53
N ALA A 67 -2.29 -4.45 -7.89
CA ALA A 67 -1.04 -4.93 -8.46
C ALA A 67 -1.27 -5.80 -9.70
N GLU A 68 -2.30 -6.65 -9.70
CA GLU A 68 -2.66 -7.47 -10.85
C GLU A 68 -3.17 -6.62 -12.03
N ILE A 69 -4.01 -5.62 -11.75
CA ILE A 69 -4.46 -4.65 -12.77
C ILE A 69 -3.26 -3.92 -13.37
N LEU A 70 -2.31 -3.46 -12.55
CA LEU A 70 -1.08 -2.83 -13.05
C LEU A 70 -0.21 -3.78 -13.88
N ALA A 71 -0.06 -5.04 -13.46
CA ALA A 71 0.72 -6.03 -14.22
C ALA A 71 0.07 -6.31 -15.58
N ARG A 72 -1.26 -6.45 -15.64
CA ARG A 72 -2.01 -6.62 -16.90
C ARG A 72 -1.92 -5.38 -17.78
N LEU A 73 -1.96 -4.18 -17.19
CA LEU A 73 -1.78 -2.92 -17.92
C LEU A 73 -0.36 -2.77 -18.46
N GLY A 74 0.67 -3.08 -17.66
CA GLY A 74 2.07 -3.06 -18.10
C GLY A 74 2.39 -4.13 -19.15
N GLY A 75 1.71 -5.28 -19.09
CA GLY A 75 1.77 -6.34 -20.10
C GLY A 75 0.90 -6.09 -21.33
N SER A 76 0.03 -5.07 -21.30
CA SER A 76 -0.73 -4.68 -22.49
C SER A 76 0.25 -4.20 -23.58
N ARG A 77 -0.01 -4.54 -24.84
CA ARG A 77 0.85 -4.18 -25.97
C ARG A 77 0.84 -2.69 -26.31
N THR A 78 0.40 -1.82 -25.41
CA THR A 78 0.10 -0.43 -25.69
C THR A 78 1.33 0.37 -26.12
N ALA A 79 2.49 0.13 -25.50
CA ALA A 79 3.76 0.71 -25.94
C ALA A 79 4.18 0.20 -27.34
N SER A 80 3.93 -1.08 -27.65
CA SER A 80 4.23 -1.66 -28.95
C SER A 80 3.30 -1.11 -30.04
N ASN A 81 2.01 -0.95 -29.74
CA ASN A 81 1.03 -0.35 -30.64
C ASN A 81 1.35 1.13 -30.89
N LEU A 82 1.75 1.90 -29.86
CA LEU A 82 2.21 3.27 -30.04
C LEU A 82 3.43 3.35 -30.96
N ASN A 83 4.36 2.41 -30.81
CA ASN A 83 5.56 2.35 -31.64
C ASN A 83 5.24 1.98 -33.10
N GLN A 84 4.22 1.14 -33.32
CA GLN A 84 3.70 0.83 -34.66
C GLN A 84 3.02 2.06 -35.28
N ILE A 85 2.17 2.76 -34.53
CA ILE A 85 1.54 4.01 -34.98
C ILE A 85 2.61 5.05 -35.35
N ALA A 86 3.59 5.29 -34.49
CA ALA A 86 4.70 6.21 -34.76
C ALA A 86 5.51 5.81 -36.00
N LYS A 87 5.73 4.50 -36.21
CA LYS A 87 6.38 3.98 -37.41
C LYS A 87 5.54 4.26 -38.66
N HIS A 88 4.24 4.02 -38.63
CA HIS A 88 3.34 4.30 -39.75
C HIS A 88 3.21 5.81 -40.06
N LEU A 89 3.22 6.65 -39.01
CA LEU A 89 3.27 8.11 -39.10
C LEU A 89 4.56 8.59 -39.78
N ASN A 90 5.73 8.11 -39.30
CA ASN A 90 7.04 8.45 -39.89
C ASN A 90 7.18 7.96 -41.34
N GLN A 91 6.48 6.88 -41.70
CA GLN A 91 6.44 6.34 -43.06
C GLN A 91 5.42 7.05 -43.96
N GLY A 92 4.64 8.01 -43.44
CA GLY A 92 3.60 8.70 -44.18
C GLY A 92 2.44 7.79 -44.63
N THR A 93 2.29 6.62 -44.01
CA THR A 93 1.28 5.60 -44.36
C THR A 93 0.03 5.68 -43.50
N LEU A 94 0.10 6.42 -42.39
CA LEU A 94 -1.05 6.73 -41.55
C LEU A 94 -1.60 8.11 -41.93
N ILE A 95 -2.81 8.14 -42.48
CA ILE A 95 -3.56 9.38 -42.63
C ILE A 95 -4.16 9.68 -41.26
N VAL A 96 -3.68 10.75 -40.63
CA VAL A 96 -4.27 11.28 -39.41
C VAL A 96 -5.22 12.39 -39.82
N ASP A 97 -6.52 12.10 -39.79
CA ASP A 97 -7.53 13.13 -39.91
C ASP A 97 -7.77 13.81 -38.54
N PRO A 98 -8.41 15.00 -38.51
CA PRO A 98 -8.61 15.76 -37.28
C PRO A 98 -9.40 15.01 -36.20
N ASP A 99 -10.34 14.14 -36.58
CA ASP A 99 -11.14 13.38 -35.62
C ASP A 99 -10.30 12.29 -34.98
N LEU A 100 -9.47 11.61 -35.77
CA LEU A 100 -8.50 10.62 -35.27
C LEU A 100 -7.45 11.25 -34.34
N GLU A 101 -6.99 12.46 -34.62
CA GLU A 101 -6.06 13.19 -33.74
C GLU A 101 -6.68 13.47 -32.36
N VAL A 102 -7.95 13.88 -32.34
CA VAL A 102 -8.72 14.12 -31.11
C VAL A 102 -8.89 12.81 -30.32
N ASP A 103 -9.25 11.73 -31.00
CA ASP A 103 -9.46 10.43 -30.36
C ASP A 103 -8.15 9.86 -29.78
N LEU A 104 -7.02 10.04 -30.47
CA LEU A 104 -5.70 9.66 -29.97
C LEU A 104 -5.31 10.44 -28.71
N HIS A 105 -5.49 11.78 -28.72
CA HIS A 105 -5.22 12.60 -27.55
C HIS A 105 -6.11 12.22 -26.36
N ARG A 106 -7.39 11.91 -26.60
CA ARG A 106 -8.32 11.45 -25.56
C ARG A 106 -7.88 10.11 -24.97
N ALA A 107 -7.53 9.13 -25.80
CA ALA A 107 -7.07 7.82 -25.36
C ALA A 107 -5.79 7.91 -24.51
N ILE A 108 -4.84 8.76 -24.92
CA ILE A 108 -3.60 9.03 -24.17
C ILE A 108 -3.92 9.64 -22.80
N ALA A 109 -4.84 10.61 -22.75
CA ALA A 109 -5.25 11.27 -21.51
C ALA A 109 -5.94 10.30 -20.54
N GLU A 110 -6.84 9.45 -21.04
CA GLU A 110 -7.54 8.42 -20.25
C GLU A 110 -6.56 7.39 -19.68
N MET A 111 -5.59 6.95 -20.48
CA MET A 111 -4.51 6.07 -20.01
C MET A 111 -3.65 6.71 -18.91
N ALA A 112 -3.24 7.97 -19.11
CA ALA A 112 -2.45 8.69 -18.13
C ALA A 112 -3.22 8.85 -16.80
N TRP A 113 -4.52 9.16 -16.88
CA TRP A 113 -5.39 9.27 -15.73
C TRP A 113 -5.60 7.94 -15.00
N MET A 114 -5.84 6.85 -15.74
CA MET A 114 -5.96 5.51 -15.15
C MET A 114 -4.67 5.10 -14.43
N ARG A 115 -3.51 5.29 -15.08
CA ARG A 115 -2.21 5.00 -14.47
C ARG A 115 -1.99 5.80 -13.19
N ALA A 116 -2.23 7.11 -13.23
CA ALA A 116 -2.02 7.97 -12.06
C ALA A 116 -2.96 7.61 -10.89
N SER A 117 -4.22 7.30 -11.20
CA SER A 117 -5.22 6.90 -10.20
C SER A 117 -4.84 5.59 -9.52
N LEU A 118 -4.36 4.60 -10.29
CA LEU A 118 -3.88 3.32 -9.75
C LEU A 118 -2.63 3.50 -8.88
N MET A 119 -1.64 4.28 -9.33
CA MET A 119 -0.43 4.53 -8.53
C MET A 119 -0.74 5.25 -7.22
N ARG A 120 -1.67 6.22 -7.24
CA ARG A 120 -2.14 6.92 -6.04
C ARG A 120 -2.87 5.99 -5.07
N ALA A 121 -3.75 5.11 -5.58
CA ALA A 121 -4.46 4.12 -4.78
C ALA A 121 -3.50 3.13 -4.09
N LEU A 122 -2.36 2.84 -4.71
CA LEU A 122 -1.30 1.99 -4.14
C LEU A 122 -0.33 2.73 -3.19
N GLY A 123 -0.42 4.05 -3.09
CA GLY A 123 0.49 4.86 -2.27
C GLY A 123 1.90 4.97 -2.83
N ILE A 124 2.10 4.69 -4.13
CA ILE A 124 3.37 4.90 -4.83
C ILE A 124 3.44 6.38 -5.21
N LYS A 125 4.53 7.07 -4.82
CA LYS A 125 4.76 8.46 -5.27
C LYS A 125 5.12 8.47 -6.76
N LEU A 126 4.37 9.26 -7.53
CA LEU A 126 4.68 9.64 -8.92
C LEU A 126 5.82 10.65 -8.95
#